data_AF-A0A6J4IEY7-F1
#
_entry.id   AF-A0A6J4IEY7-F1
#
_cell.length_a   1.000
_cell.length_b   1.000
_cell.length_c   1.000
_cell.angle_alpha   90.00
_cell.angle_beta   90.00
_cell.angle_gamma   90.00
#
_symmetry.space_group_name_H-M   'P 1'
#
loop_
_entity.id
_entity.type
_entity.pdbx_description
1 polymer ?
#
loop_
_entity_poly.entity_id
_entity_poly.type
_entity_poly.pdbx_seq_one_letter_code
_entity_poly.pdbx_strand_id
1 'polypeptide(L)'
;TTPHDTSSQAPPLSPRPVLELQIDQGALARLRAAEHPGWAEVIEELQQQHAAWRAPEPETLADAARRLPPPALARWIQIRDRACVFPPCRATALAADLDHTVAVTAGGPTAGPNLGPVCRHDHRLKHETGWRLDQSAPGTFTWTSPTGHTYRQHPQPVAPDVPPPATFRPRSNTTPAELATDEPIWTNDPYPDPDPDVDRPPDRHGRPDDPPF
;
A
#
# COMPACT_ATOMS: atom_id res chain seq x y z
N THR A 1 -43.04 -15.18 -39.95
CA THR A 1 -42.94 -15.61 -38.54
C THR A 1 -41.51 -15.94 -38.24
N THR A 2 -40.74 -14.95 -37.80
CA THR A 2 -39.35 -15.09 -37.35
C THR A 2 -39.36 -15.44 -35.86
N PRO A 3 -38.64 -16.48 -35.40
CA PRO A 3 -38.62 -16.81 -33.99
C PRO A 3 -37.72 -15.83 -33.23
N HIS A 4 -38.23 -15.29 -32.13
CA HIS A 4 -37.45 -14.47 -31.20
C HIS A 4 -36.47 -15.37 -30.43
N ASP A 5 -35.19 -15.07 -30.60
CA ASP A 5 -34.08 -15.61 -29.82
C ASP A 5 -34.19 -15.11 -28.37
N THR A 6 -34.38 -16.05 -27.44
CA THR A 6 -34.47 -15.77 -26.00
C THR A 6 -33.13 -16.07 -25.36
N SER A 7 -32.15 -15.20 -25.58
CA SER A 7 -30.87 -15.27 -24.88
C SER A 7 -31.08 -14.97 -23.40
N SER A 8 -30.93 -16.01 -22.56
CA SER A 8 -30.95 -15.91 -21.10
C SER A 8 -29.71 -15.13 -20.65
N GLN A 9 -29.91 -13.88 -20.24
CA GLN A 9 -28.87 -13.02 -19.72
C GLN A 9 -28.58 -13.41 -18.27
N ALA A 10 -27.36 -13.86 -17.98
CA ALA A 10 -26.91 -14.13 -16.62
C ALA A 10 -27.05 -12.85 -15.76
N PRO A 11 -27.51 -12.96 -14.50
CA PRO A 11 -27.71 -11.79 -13.66
C PRO A 11 -26.39 -11.05 -13.41
N PRO A 12 -26.41 -9.70 -13.34
CA PRO A 12 -25.21 -8.92 -13.07
C PRO A 12 -24.66 -9.29 -11.68
N LEU A 13 -23.37 -9.64 -11.63
CA LEU A 13 -22.68 -9.94 -10.38
C LEU A 13 -22.70 -8.69 -9.49
N SER A 14 -23.30 -8.78 -8.30
CA SER A 14 -23.24 -7.71 -7.32
C SER A 14 -21.78 -7.41 -6.95
N PRO A 15 -21.40 -6.13 -6.78
CA PRO A 15 -20.04 -5.77 -6.37
C PRO A 15 -19.76 -6.38 -5.00
N ARG A 16 -18.82 -7.34 -4.96
CA ARG A 16 -18.33 -7.89 -3.70
C ARG A 16 -17.44 -6.84 -3.03
N PRO A 17 -17.64 -6.50 -1.75
CA PRO A 17 -16.74 -5.62 -1.05
C PRO A 17 -15.34 -6.25 -1.01
N VAL A 18 -14.34 -5.51 -1.47
CA VAL A 18 -12.93 -5.92 -1.37
C VAL A 18 -12.41 -5.45 -0.02
N LEU A 19 -12.06 -6.39 0.84
CA LEU A 19 -11.40 -6.13 2.11
C LEU A 19 -9.90 -6.46 1.97
N GLU A 20 -9.04 -5.45 2.09
CA GLU A 20 -7.59 -5.65 2.09
C GLU A 20 -7.10 -5.73 3.54
N LEU A 21 -6.68 -6.94 3.94
CA LEU A 21 -6.17 -7.23 5.28
C LEU A 21 -4.64 -7.37 5.25
N GLN A 22 -3.96 -6.75 6.21
CA GLN A 22 -2.53 -6.87 6.41
C GLN A 22 -2.29 -7.60 7.74
N ILE A 23 -1.75 -8.82 7.69
CA ILE A 23 -1.47 -9.65 8.87
C ILE A 23 -0.10 -10.32 8.71
N ASP A 24 0.68 -10.39 9.80
CA ASP A 24 1.92 -11.16 9.85
C ASP A 24 1.64 -12.66 9.60
N GLN A 25 2.53 -13.35 8.87
CA GLN A 25 2.35 -14.78 8.55
C GLN A 25 2.33 -15.63 9.84
N GLY A 26 3.17 -15.29 10.82
CA GLY A 26 3.18 -15.96 12.12
C GLY A 26 1.90 -15.70 12.91
N ALA A 27 1.34 -14.48 12.83
CA ALA A 27 0.06 -14.15 13.43
C ALA A 27 -1.10 -14.93 12.79
N LEU A 28 -1.16 -15.00 11.45
CA LEU A 28 -2.17 -15.80 10.74
C LEU A 28 -2.08 -17.28 11.10
N ALA A 29 -0.87 -17.83 11.24
CA ALA A 29 -0.64 -19.21 11.65
C ALA A 29 -1.06 -19.51 13.11
N ARG A 30 -1.11 -18.50 13.98
CA ARG A 30 -1.54 -18.65 15.39
C ARG A 30 -3.05 -18.56 15.57
N LEU A 31 -3.78 -17.89 14.68
CA LEU A 31 -5.24 -17.79 14.76
C LEU A 31 -5.89 -19.19 14.77
N ARG A 32 -6.87 -19.38 15.64
CA ARG A 32 -7.65 -20.62 15.74
C ARG A 32 -9.12 -20.30 15.51
N ALA A 33 -9.70 -20.87 14.46
CA ALA A 33 -11.11 -20.66 14.11
C ALA A 33 -12.06 -20.99 15.28
N ALA A 34 -11.74 -22.04 16.06
CA ALA A 34 -12.50 -22.44 17.24
C ALA A 34 -12.55 -21.36 18.35
N GLU A 35 -11.56 -20.47 18.43
CA GLU A 35 -11.51 -19.36 19.39
C GLU A 35 -12.32 -18.14 18.89
N HIS A 36 -12.72 -18.14 17.60
CA HIS A 36 -13.39 -17.03 16.92
C HIS A 36 -14.58 -17.52 16.07
N PRO A 37 -15.65 -18.04 16.69
CA PRO A 37 -16.75 -18.70 15.96
C PRO A 37 -17.46 -17.79 14.93
N GLY A 38 -17.54 -16.48 15.17
CA GLY A 38 -18.12 -15.53 14.20
C GLY A 38 -17.25 -15.25 12.97
N TRP A 39 -15.99 -15.67 12.97
CA TRP A 39 -15.02 -15.46 11.88
C TRP A 39 -14.33 -16.76 11.44
N ALA A 40 -14.80 -17.91 11.94
CA ALA A 40 -14.17 -19.20 11.75
C ALA A 40 -13.93 -19.53 10.27
N GLU A 41 -14.96 -19.35 9.44
CA GLU A 41 -14.90 -19.58 7.99
C GLU A 41 -13.84 -18.71 7.31
N VAL A 42 -13.79 -17.42 7.64
CA VAL A 42 -12.79 -16.48 7.07
C VAL A 42 -11.38 -16.85 7.50
N ILE A 43 -11.18 -17.24 8.77
CA ILE A 43 -9.86 -17.62 9.28
C ILE A 43 -9.37 -18.89 8.58
N GLU A 44 -10.22 -19.91 8.45
CA GLU A 44 -9.89 -21.15 7.75
C GLU A 44 -9.59 -20.91 6.27
N GLU A 45 -10.40 -20.09 5.60
CA GLU A 45 -10.18 -19.69 4.21
C GLU A 45 -8.83 -18.99 4.04
N LEU A 46 -8.53 -17.98 4.86
CA LEU A 46 -7.26 -17.25 4.80
C LEU A 46 -6.06 -18.16 5.08
N GLN A 47 -6.17 -19.09 6.04
CA GLN A 47 -5.12 -20.06 6.33
C GLN A 47 -4.91 -21.04 5.19
N GLN A 48 -5.98 -21.53 4.56
CA GLN A 48 -5.90 -22.40 3.39
C GLN A 48 -5.30 -21.68 2.19
N GLN A 49 -5.77 -20.46 1.90
CA GLN A 49 -5.23 -19.62 0.84
C GLN A 49 -3.74 -19.35 1.08
N HIS A 50 -3.32 -19.02 2.30
CA HIS A 50 -1.91 -18.82 2.64
C HIS A 50 -1.07 -20.09 2.50
N ALA A 51 -1.57 -21.26 2.91
CA ALA A 51 -0.86 -22.53 2.75
C ALA A 51 -0.69 -22.95 1.28
N ALA A 52 -1.71 -22.65 0.46
CA ALA A 52 -1.69 -22.82 -0.98
C ALA A 52 -0.87 -21.74 -1.69
N TRP A 53 -0.75 -20.56 -1.08
CA TRP A 53 -0.02 -19.44 -1.63
C TRP A 53 1.43 -19.85 -1.83
N ARG A 54 1.86 -19.73 -3.08
CA ARG A 54 3.25 -19.67 -3.45
C ARG A 54 3.45 -18.22 -3.84
N ALA A 55 4.32 -17.51 -3.12
CA ALA A 55 4.77 -16.21 -3.57
C ALA A 55 5.19 -16.39 -5.04
N PRO A 56 4.65 -15.61 -5.99
CA PRO A 56 5.17 -15.67 -7.34
C PRO A 56 6.65 -15.34 -7.23
N GLU A 57 7.51 -16.32 -7.50
CA GLU A 57 8.93 -16.10 -7.45
C GLU A 57 9.22 -14.96 -8.43
N PRO A 58 10.00 -13.93 -8.03
CA PRO A 58 10.29 -12.80 -8.90
C PRO A 58 10.87 -13.23 -10.26
N GLU A 59 11.47 -14.43 -10.29
CA GLU A 59 12.00 -15.14 -11.44
C GLU A 59 10.91 -15.66 -12.39
N THR A 60 9.76 -16.10 -11.89
CA THR A 60 8.61 -16.54 -12.72
C THR A 60 7.87 -15.38 -13.37
N LEU A 61 8.05 -14.16 -12.84
CA LEU A 61 7.55 -12.91 -13.41
C LEU A 61 8.55 -12.28 -14.38
N ALA A 62 9.77 -12.81 -14.47
CA ALA A 62 10.82 -12.29 -15.31
C ALA A 62 10.56 -12.59 -16.78
N ASP A 63 10.94 -11.65 -17.64
CA ASP A 63 11.03 -11.87 -19.07
C ASP A 63 12.35 -11.26 -19.55
N ALA A 64 13.40 -12.08 -19.52
CA ALA A 64 14.76 -11.64 -19.82
C ALA A 64 14.93 -11.08 -21.25
N ALA A 65 14.02 -11.40 -22.17
CA ALA A 65 14.06 -10.90 -23.54
C ALA A 65 13.48 -9.48 -23.69
N ARG A 66 12.71 -9.00 -22.71
CA ARG A 66 12.08 -7.67 -22.76
C ARG A 66 12.95 -6.64 -22.07
N ARG A 67 12.89 -5.41 -22.56
CA ARG A 67 13.41 -4.23 -21.85
C ARG A 67 12.46 -3.73 -20.76
N LEU A 68 11.15 -3.81 -20.96
CA LEU A 68 10.17 -3.30 -20.00
C LEU A 68 9.54 -4.47 -19.23
N PRO A 69 9.36 -4.35 -17.90
CA PRO A 69 8.77 -5.42 -17.11
C PRO A 69 7.29 -5.61 -17.47
N PRO A 70 6.79 -6.85 -17.45
CA PRO A 70 5.35 -7.11 -17.58
C PRO A 70 4.59 -6.51 -16.38
N PRO A 71 3.27 -6.23 -16.53
CA PRO A 71 2.49 -5.53 -15.50
C PRO A 71 2.54 -6.19 -14.11
N ALA A 72 2.54 -7.51 -14.04
CA ALA A 72 2.63 -8.25 -12.78
C ALA A 72 3.97 -8.02 -12.06
N LEU A 73 5.09 -8.09 -12.80
CA LEU A 73 6.42 -7.80 -12.26
C LEU A 73 6.52 -6.34 -11.81
N ALA A 74 6.01 -5.41 -12.64
CA ALA A 74 6.03 -3.99 -12.33
C ALA A 74 5.26 -3.69 -11.03
N ARG A 75 4.05 -4.24 -10.89
CA ARG A 75 3.23 -4.09 -9.69
C ARG A 75 3.91 -4.70 -8.47
N TRP A 76 4.52 -5.87 -8.61
CA TRP A 76 5.26 -6.51 -7.51
C TRP A 76 6.42 -5.63 -7.01
N ILE A 77 7.23 -5.08 -7.92
CA ILE A 77 8.34 -4.16 -7.57
C ILE A 77 7.80 -2.88 -6.90
N GLN A 78 6.73 -2.30 -7.42
CA GLN A 78 6.13 -1.08 -6.87
C GLN A 78 5.58 -1.27 -5.46
N ILE A 79 4.94 -2.42 -5.19
CA ILE A 79 4.46 -2.79 -3.85
C ILE A 79 5.63 -3.01 -2.90
N ARG A 80 6.68 -3.71 -3.36
CA ARG A 80 7.88 -4.01 -2.57
C ARG A 80 8.57 -2.73 -2.12
N ASP A 81 8.95 -1.87 -3.06
CA ASP A 81 9.89 -0.77 -2.78
C ASP A 81 9.20 0.56 -2.44
N ARG A 82 7.97 0.78 -2.94
CA ARG A 82 7.07 1.93 -2.66
C ARG A 82 7.57 3.33 -3.07
N ALA A 83 8.87 3.56 -3.08
CA ALA A 83 9.51 4.82 -3.44
C ALA A 83 10.77 4.58 -4.28
N CYS A 84 11.33 5.65 -4.82
CA CYS A 84 12.65 5.66 -5.44
C CYS A 84 13.68 5.11 -4.47
N VAL A 85 14.52 4.19 -4.94
CA VAL A 85 15.53 3.52 -4.11
C VAL A 85 16.84 4.30 -4.01
N PHE A 86 16.93 5.49 -4.61
CA PHE A 86 18.07 6.39 -4.43
C PHE A 86 17.92 7.14 -3.08
N PRO A 87 18.96 7.20 -2.23
CA PRO A 87 18.87 7.85 -0.93
C PRO A 87 19.08 9.37 -1.02
N PRO A 88 18.24 10.24 -0.40
CA PRO A 88 17.02 9.97 0.38
C PRO A 88 15.73 10.25 -0.43
N CYS A 89 15.72 9.98 -1.73
CA CYS A 89 14.62 10.33 -2.62
C CYS A 89 13.28 9.75 -2.13
N ARG A 90 12.21 10.53 -2.27
CA ARG A 90 10.85 10.16 -1.85
C ARG A 90 9.85 10.11 -3.00
N ALA A 91 10.33 10.17 -4.24
CA ALA A 91 9.46 9.99 -5.40
C ALA A 91 8.76 8.62 -5.32
N THR A 92 7.46 8.57 -5.63
CA THR A 92 6.70 7.33 -5.50
C THR A 92 7.15 6.30 -6.54
N ALA A 93 7.10 5.02 -6.20
CA ALA A 93 7.43 3.95 -7.15
C ALA A 93 6.49 3.93 -8.38
N LEU A 94 5.28 4.48 -8.24
CA LEU A 94 4.33 4.65 -9.34
C LEU A 94 4.77 5.70 -10.38
N ALA A 95 5.48 6.75 -9.93
CA ALA A 95 5.98 7.81 -10.78
C ALA A 95 7.44 7.59 -11.23
N ALA A 96 8.11 6.57 -10.69
CA ALA A 96 9.49 6.22 -11.00
C ALA A 96 9.58 5.23 -12.17
N ASP A 97 10.71 5.24 -12.87
CA ASP A 97 11.03 4.18 -13.82
C ASP A 97 11.46 2.93 -13.05
N LEU A 98 11.18 1.75 -13.61
CA LEU A 98 11.74 0.50 -13.09
C LEU A 98 13.09 0.27 -13.77
N ASP A 99 14.13 0.76 -13.12
CA ASP A 99 15.49 0.78 -13.66
C ASP A 99 16.22 -0.53 -13.38
N HIS A 100 17.04 -0.96 -14.34
CA HIS A 100 17.85 -2.16 -14.20
C HIS A 100 19.13 -1.87 -13.42
N THR A 101 19.43 -2.66 -12.38
CA THR A 101 20.72 -2.60 -11.68
C THR A 101 21.87 -2.88 -12.66
N VAL A 102 21.82 -4.01 -13.35
CA VAL A 102 22.65 -4.33 -14.52
C VAL A 102 21.86 -3.99 -15.77
N ALA A 103 22.36 -3.04 -16.56
CA ALA A 103 21.66 -2.55 -17.74
C ALA A 103 21.30 -3.68 -18.72
N VAL A 104 20.12 -3.58 -19.34
CA VAL A 104 19.69 -4.53 -20.39
C VAL A 104 20.69 -4.60 -21.55
N THR A 105 21.34 -3.49 -21.89
CA THR A 105 22.39 -3.42 -22.94
C THR A 105 23.68 -4.14 -22.54
N ALA A 106 23.89 -4.37 -21.24
CA ALA A 106 24.98 -5.17 -20.69
C ALA A 106 24.54 -6.63 -20.41
N GLY A 107 23.36 -7.04 -20.88
CA GLY A 107 22.82 -8.39 -20.71
C GLY A 107 22.07 -8.61 -19.39
N GLY A 108 21.76 -7.55 -18.63
CA GLY A 108 20.98 -7.68 -17.41
C GLY A 108 19.52 -8.06 -17.69
N PRO A 109 18.96 -9.08 -17.02
CA PRO A 109 17.60 -9.53 -17.27
C PRO A 109 16.57 -8.57 -16.68
N THR A 110 15.39 -8.50 -17.30
CA THR A 110 14.21 -7.85 -16.71
C THR A 110 13.57 -8.80 -15.71
N ALA A 111 14.04 -8.73 -14.46
CA ALA A 111 13.65 -9.61 -13.37
C ALA A 111 13.65 -8.85 -12.04
N GLY A 112 12.85 -9.31 -11.07
CA GLY A 112 12.76 -8.69 -9.74
C GLY A 112 14.10 -8.51 -8.98
N PRO A 113 15.09 -9.43 -9.12
CA PRO A 113 16.42 -9.25 -8.52
C PRO A 113 17.32 -8.23 -9.24
N ASN A 114 16.92 -7.73 -10.41
CA ASN A 114 17.69 -6.77 -11.20
C ASN A 114 16.94 -5.46 -11.45
N LEU A 115 15.78 -5.25 -10.82
CA LEU A 115 14.95 -4.07 -10.99
C LEU A 115 14.65 -3.39 -9.65
N GLY A 116 14.58 -2.06 -9.69
CA GLY A 116 14.08 -1.21 -8.61
C GLY A 116 13.52 0.12 -9.13
N PRO A 117 12.60 0.77 -8.42
CA PRO A 117 12.12 2.09 -8.80
C PRO A 117 13.22 3.14 -8.66
N VAL A 118 13.54 3.84 -9.74
CA VAL A 118 14.46 4.98 -9.75
C VAL A 118 13.80 6.11 -10.52
N CYS A 119 13.63 7.28 -9.90
CA CYS A 119 12.98 8.39 -10.58
C CYS A 119 13.85 8.92 -11.73
N ARG A 120 13.24 9.61 -12.71
CA ARG A 120 13.96 10.14 -13.88
C ARG A 120 15.22 10.95 -13.54
N HIS A 121 15.19 11.71 -12.45
CA HIS A 121 16.34 12.50 -11.98
C HIS A 121 17.48 11.58 -11.51
N ASP A 122 17.20 10.66 -10.60
CA ASP A 122 18.19 9.74 -10.03
C ASP A 122 18.66 8.69 -11.06
N HIS A 123 17.81 8.38 -12.03
CA HIS A 123 18.13 7.49 -13.14
C HIS A 123 19.23 8.10 -14.02
N ARG A 124 19.09 9.38 -14.36
CA ARG A 124 20.15 10.13 -15.04
C ARG A 124 21.39 10.25 -14.19
N LEU A 125 21.24 10.54 -12.89
CA LEU A 125 22.38 10.62 -11.97
C LEU A 125 23.20 9.32 -12.02
N LYS A 126 22.56 8.15 -11.96
CA LYS A 126 23.24 6.85 -12.10
C LYS A 126 23.98 6.68 -13.43
N HIS A 127 23.37 7.11 -14.55
CA HIS A 127 23.93 6.87 -15.89
C HIS A 127 25.00 7.87 -16.29
N GLU A 128 24.85 9.12 -15.86
CA GLU A 128 25.66 10.26 -16.32
C GLU A 128 26.78 10.60 -15.34
N THR A 129 26.83 9.93 -14.18
CA THR A 129 27.85 10.20 -13.16
C THR A 129 28.44 8.90 -12.60
N GLY A 130 29.49 9.01 -11.77
CA GLY A 130 30.16 7.86 -11.16
C GLY A 130 29.38 7.15 -10.04
N TRP A 131 28.07 7.39 -9.91
CA TRP A 131 27.23 6.65 -8.97
C TRP A 131 27.06 5.20 -9.43
N ARG A 132 27.23 4.26 -8.50
CA ARG A 132 27.07 2.82 -8.77
C ARG A 132 25.95 2.25 -7.95
N LEU A 133 25.16 1.36 -8.55
CA LEU A 133 24.09 0.63 -7.89
C LEU A 133 24.43 -0.86 -7.91
N ASP A 134 24.36 -1.49 -6.74
CA ASP A 134 24.39 -2.94 -6.57
C ASP A 134 23.09 -3.42 -5.93
N GLN A 135 22.67 -4.65 -6.26
CA GLN A 135 21.46 -5.26 -5.75
C GLN A 135 21.73 -6.69 -5.27
N SER A 136 22.24 -6.81 -4.05
CA SER A 136 22.59 -8.11 -3.42
C SER A 136 21.42 -9.10 -3.27
N ALA A 137 20.19 -8.59 -3.20
CA ALA A 137 18.96 -9.38 -3.14
C ALA A 137 17.80 -8.54 -3.68
N PRO A 138 16.67 -9.16 -4.10
CA PRO A 138 15.48 -8.42 -4.50
C PRO A 138 15.08 -7.37 -3.44
N GLY A 139 14.97 -6.11 -3.84
CA GLY A 139 14.62 -4.98 -2.96
C GLY A 139 15.77 -4.45 -2.10
N THR A 140 16.92 -5.12 -2.06
CA THR A 140 18.08 -4.68 -1.27
C THR A 140 19.11 -4.02 -2.16
N PHE A 141 19.22 -2.69 -2.05
CA PHE A 141 20.05 -1.86 -2.90
C PHE A 141 21.22 -1.26 -2.13
N THR A 142 22.38 -1.21 -2.77
CA THR A 142 23.56 -0.51 -2.26
C THR A 142 24.00 0.52 -3.30
N TRP A 143 23.82 1.79 -2.99
CA TRP A 143 24.33 2.90 -3.80
C TRP A 143 25.72 3.29 -3.33
N THR A 144 26.65 3.44 -4.25
CA THR A 144 28.00 3.94 -3.98
C THR A 144 28.20 5.27 -4.71
N SER A 145 28.54 6.33 -3.97
CA SER A 145 28.83 7.64 -4.53
C SER A 145 30.13 7.63 -5.35
N PRO A 146 30.34 8.62 -6.23
CA PRO A 146 31.63 8.80 -6.91
C PRO A 146 32.82 8.96 -5.96
N THR A 147 32.57 9.44 -4.73
CA THR A 147 33.58 9.59 -3.67
C THR A 147 33.77 8.33 -2.82
N GLY A 148 33.03 7.25 -3.10
CA GLY A 148 33.16 5.95 -2.42
C GLY A 148 32.26 5.75 -1.21
N HIS A 149 31.37 6.68 -0.87
CA HIS A 149 30.41 6.48 0.23
C HIS A 149 29.30 5.50 -0.17
N THR A 150 28.94 4.58 0.72
CA THR A 150 27.92 3.57 0.47
C THR A 150 26.65 3.82 1.25
N TYR A 151 25.50 3.63 0.61
CA TYR A 151 24.18 3.81 1.18
C TYR A 151 23.31 2.59 0.89
N ARG A 152 22.82 1.95 1.94
CA ARG A 152 21.95 0.77 1.82
C ARG A 152 20.50 1.19 1.87
N GLN A 153 19.70 0.67 0.96
CA GLN A 153 18.24 0.83 0.93
C GLN A 153 17.60 -0.55 0.89
N HIS A 154 16.53 -0.71 1.63
CA HIS A 154 15.76 -1.95 1.68
C HIS A 154 14.28 -1.59 1.89
N PRO A 155 13.35 -2.49 1.52
CA PRO A 155 11.94 -2.25 1.68
C PRO A 155 11.66 -2.04 3.17
N GLN A 156 11.02 -0.92 3.50
CA GLN A 156 10.49 -0.74 4.84
C GLN A 156 9.30 -1.70 5.04
N PRO A 157 9.08 -2.24 6.25
CA PRO A 157 7.85 -2.97 6.55
C PRO A 157 6.60 -2.13 6.20
N VAL A 158 5.57 -2.79 5.67
CA VAL A 158 4.32 -2.12 5.26
C VAL A 158 3.59 -1.54 6.48
N ALA A 159 3.58 -2.30 7.57
CA ALA A 159 3.15 -1.84 8.88
C ALA A 159 4.30 -2.02 9.88
N PRO A 160 4.48 -1.10 10.84
CA PRO A 160 5.27 -1.41 12.02
C PRO A 160 4.68 -2.62 12.73
N ASP A 161 5.49 -3.37 13.48
CA ASP A 161 4.99 -4.43 14.34
C ASP A 161 3.84 -3.87 15.18
N VAL A 162 2.66 -4.48 15.07
CA VAL A 162 1.52 -4.12 15.92
C VAL A 162 1.98 -4.40 17.35
N PRO A 163 2.07 -3.37 18.23
CA PRO A 163 2.46 -3.63 19.61
C PRO A 163 1.49 -4.65 20.20
N PRO A 164 1.95 -5.54 21.10
CA PRO A 164 1.06 -6.47 21.77
C PRO A 164 -0.12 -5.68 22.32
N PRO A 165 -1.37 -6.20 22.22
CA PRO A 165 -2.54 -5.47 22.68
C PRO A 165 -2.26 -5.01 24.10
N ALA A 166 -2.23 -3.70 24.31
CA ALA A 166 -2.07 -3.16 25.65
C ALA A 166 -3.16 -3.82 26.49
N THR A 167 -2.80 -4.39 27.64
CA THR A 167 -3.80 -4.90 28.58
C THR A 167 -4.78 -3.76 28.80
N PHE A 168 -6.01 -3.92 28.30
CA PHE A 168 -7.03 -2.90 28.43
C PHE A 168 -7.23 -2.67 29.92
N ARG A 169 -6.61 -1.60 30.43
CA ARG A 169 -6.99 -1.02 31.71
C ARG A 169 -7.98 0.05 31.33
N PRO A 170 -9.29 -0.15 31.59
CA PRO A 170 -10.24 0.91 31.35
C PRO A 170 -9.73 2.15 32.10
N ARG A 171 -9.49 3.24 31.36
CA ARG A 171 -9.04 4.51 31.95
C ARG A 171 -10.14 5.18 32.76
N SER A 172 -11.36 4.69 32.62
CA SER A 172 -12.54 5.06 33.39
C SER A 172 -12.98 3.87 34.25
N ASN A 173 -13.56 4.16 35.41
CA ASN A 173 -14.28 3.15 36.19
C ASN A 173 -15.66 2.85 35.57
N THR A 174 -15.93 3.37 34.37
CA THR A 174 -17.21 3.24 33.70
C THR A 174 -17.34 1.84 33.14
N THR A 175 -18.30 1.10 33.68
CA THR A 175 -18.65 -0.25 33.23
C THR A 175 -19.37 -0.20 31.88
N PRO A 176 -19.28 -1.24 31.03
CA PRO A 176 -20.06 -1.29 29.79
C PRO A 176 -21.57 -1.11 30.01
N ALA A 177 -22.08 -1.47 31.19
CA ALA A 177 -23.48 -1.26 31.59
C ALA A 177 -23.84 0.23 31.77
N GLU A 178 -22.89 1.09 32.13
CA GLU A 178 -23.11 2.54 32.23
C GLU A 178 -23.07 3.24 30.87
N LEU A 179 -22.52 2.60 29.83
CA LEU A 179 -22.58 3.06 28.43
C LEU A 179 -23.74 2.42 27.65
N ALA A 180 -24.31 1.33 28.17
CA ALA A 180 -25.48 0.67 27.61
C ALA A 180 -26.77 1.34 28.10
N THR A 181 -26.92 2.61 27.78
CA THR A 181 -28.22 3.28 27.85
C THR A 181 -28.91 3.14 26.50
N ASP A 182 -30.23 2.93 26.48
CA ASP A 182 -31.06 3.00 25.26
C ASP A 182 -31.13 4.44 24.67
N GLU A 183 -30.43 5.38 25.28
CA GLU A 183 -30.31 6.76 24.84
C GLU A 183 -29.38 6.83 23.61
N PRO A 184 -29.77 7.53 22.53
CA PRO A 184 -28.93 7.67 21.35
C PRO A 184 -27.60 8.35 21.71
N ILE A 185 -26.49 7.78 21.24
CA ILE A 185 -25.12 8.32 21.44
C ILE A 185 -24.98 9.77 20.88
N TRP A 186 -25.92 10.19 20.02
CA TRP A 186 -26.00 11.50 19.40
C TRP A 186 -26.93 12.51 20.06
N THR A 187 -27.40 12.28 21.30
CA THR A 187 -28.35 13.23 21.94
C THR A 187 -27.68 14.51 22.47
N ASN A 188 -26.35 14.57 22.49
CA ASN A 188 -25.58 15.79 22.78
C ASN A 188 -24.62 16.09 21.63
N ASP A 189 -25.16 16.55 20.50
CA ASP A 189 -24.37 17.38 19.60
C ASP A 189 -24.10 18.72 20.32
N PRO A 190 -22.85 19.07 20.67
CA PRO A 190 -22.54 20.33 21.32
C PRO A 190 -22.71 21.54 20.38
N TYR A 191 -23.04 21.31 19.11
CA TYR A 191 -23.52 22.35 18.22
C TYR A 191 -25.05 22.43 18.33
N PRO A 192 -25.60 23.39 19.10
CA PRO A 192 -26.99 23.77 18.86
C PRO A 192 -27.12 24.18 17.40
N ASP A 193 -28.28 23.89 16.79
CA ASP A 193 -28.63 24.47 15.50
C ASP A 193 -28.29 25.97 15.54
N PRO A 194 -27.58 26.50 14.54
CA PRO A 194 -27.20 27.90 14.55
C PRO A 194 -28.46 28.75 14.65
N ASP A 195 -28.51 29.57 15.70
CA ASP A 195 -29.59 30.53 15.93
C ASP A 195 -29.76 31.38 14.65
N PRO A 196 -30.96 31.39 14.02
CA PRO A 196 -31.19 32.13 12.79
C PRO A 196 -30.98 33.64 12.94
N ASP A 197 -30.92 34.16 14.19
CA ASP A 197 -30.71 35.57 14.51
C ASP A 197 -29.28 35.92 14.95
N VAL A 198 -28.33 34.97 14.97
CA VAL A 198 -26.92 35.29 15.21
C VAL A 198 -26.27 35.70 13.90
N ASP A 199 -25.95 37.00 13.80
CA ASP A 199 -25.21 37.63 12.71
C ASP A 199 -24.08 36.71 12.19
N ARG A 200 -24.28 36.22 10.97
CA ARG A 200 -23.24 35.51 10.21
C ARG A 200 -22.00 36.39 10.18
N PRO A 201 -20.82 35.90 10.59
CA PRO A 201 -19.60 36.71 10.50
C PRO A 201 -19.42 37.14 9.04
N PRO A 202 -19.15 38.43 8.77
CA PRO A 202 -19.12 38.93 7.41
C PRO A 202 -18.06 38.17 6.60
N ASP A 203 -18.42 37.87 5.36
CA ASP A 203 -17.59 37.12 4.43
C ASP A 203 -16.17 37.71 4.41
N ARG A 204 -15.16 36.88 4.68
CA ARG A 204 -13.76 37.29 4.81
C ARG A 204 -13.11 37.67 3.48
N HIS A 205 -13.86 37.68 2.39
CA HIS A 205 -13.41 37.96 1.05
C HIS A 205 -13.99 39.30 0.57
N GLY A 206 -13.10 40.23 0.21
CA GLY A 206 -13.49 41.56 -0.27
C GLY A 206 -13.03 42.72 0.60
N ARG A 207 -11.97 42.55 1.41
CA ARG A 207 -11.31 43.72 2.02
C ARG A 207 -10.50 44.46 0.94
N PRO A 208 -10.43 45.80 1.00
CA PRO A 208 -9.69 46.61 0.01
C PRO A 208 -8.20 46.27 -0.13
N ASP A 209 -7.64 45.56 0.85
CA ASP A 209 -6.21 45.25 0.95
C ASP A 209 -5.84 43.81 0.55
N ASP A 210 -6.75 43.05 -0.08
CA ASP A 210 -6.41 41.73 -0.62
C ASP A 210 -5.47 41.88 -1.84
N PRO A 211 -4.25 41.31 -1.81
CA PRO A 211 -3.32 41.39 -2.94
C PRO A 211 -3.83 40.53 -4.11
N PRO A 212 -3.67 41.00 -5.36
CA PRO A 212 -4.19 40.30 -6.52
C PRO A 212 -3.36 39.03 -6.80
N PHE A 213 -4.00 37.87 -6.73
CA PHE A 213 -3.58 36.67 -7.42
C PHE A 213 -4.71 36.21 -8.35
#